data_AF-A0A497PX01-F1
#
_entry.id   AF-A0A497PX01-F1
#
_cell.length_a   1.000
_cell.length_b   1.000
_cell.length_c   1.000
_cell.angle_alpha   90.00
_cell.angle_beta   90.00
_cell.angle_gamma   90.00
#
_symmetry.space_group_name_H-M   'P 1'
#
loop_
_entity.id
_entity.type
_entity.pdbx_description
1 polymer ?
#
loop_
_entity_poly.entity_id
_entity_poly.type
_entity_poly.pdbx_seq_one_letter_code
_entity_poly.pdbx_strand_id
1 'polypeptide(L)'
;MNLHHFEQQLKKINPELRVRQRYFGGVAGVFFRNDFLVTISKGDIPLNTMSYIYKRGDRYSEKIRKRGRSDTAMILMKRGFMNRIQSVKLKYGLL
;
A
#
# COMPACT_ATOMS: atom_id res chain seq x y z
N MET A 1 -11.02 -2.69 -3.59
CA MET A 1 -10.87 -3.12 -2.18
C MET A 1 -10.49 -1.89 -1.42
N ASN A 2 -11.33 -1.48 -0.48
CA ASN A 2 -11.09 -0.27 0.26
C ASN A 2 -9.90 -0.40 1.21
N LEU A 3 -9.41 0.75 1.65
CA LEU A 3 -8.20 0.86 2.47
C LEU A 3 -8.35 0.26 3.87
N HIS A 4 -9.53 0.34 4.47
CA HIS A 4 -9.80 -0.27 5.78
C HIS A 4 -9.70 -1.80 5.71
N HIS A 5 -10.39 -2.40 4.74
CA HIS A 5 -10.34 -3.85 4.51
C HIS A 5 -8.90 -4.28 4.21
N PHE A 6 -8.17 -3.53 3.39
CA PHE A 6 -6.77 -3.84 3.11
C PHE A 6 -5.89 -3.81 4.37
N GLU A 7 -6.07 -2.83 5.25
CA GLU A 7 -5.34 -2.81 6.52
C GLU A 7 -5.65 -4.02 7.40
N GLN A 8 -6.91 -4.46 7.47
CA GLN A 8 -7.27 -5.68 8.21
C GLN A 8 -6.54 -6.90 7.63
N GLN A 9 -6.49 -7.01 6.29
CA GLN A 9 -5.78 -8.07 5.60
C GLN A 9 -4.26 -8.04 5.90
N LEU A 10 -3.66 -6.84 5.98
CA LEU A 10 -2.25 -6.69 6.36
C LEU A 10 -2.00 -7.14 7.81
N LYS A 11 -2.88 -6.81 8.74
CA LYS A 11 -2.76 -7.20 10.15
C LYS A 11 -2.83 -8.72 10.35
N LYS A 12 -3.57 -9.44 9.50
CA LYS A 12 -3.57 -10.91 9.48
C LYS A 12 -2.23 -11.52 9.06
N ILE A 13 -1.44 -10.79 8.27
CA ILE A 13 -0.07 -11.20 7.91
C ILE A 13 0.88 -10.89 9.06
N ASN A 14 0.87 -9.65 9.53
CA ASN A 14 1.68 -9.21 10.66
C ASN A 14 0.96 -8.04 11.36
N PRO A 15 0.71 -8.12 12.68
CA PRO A 15 -0.04 -7.10 13.42
C PRO A 15 0.64 -5.73 13.48
N GLU A 16 1.96 -5.66 13.23
CA GLU A 16 2.72 -4.42 13.19
C GLU A 16 2.66 -3.71 11.82
N LEU A 17 2.05 -4.35 10.80
CA LEU A 17 1.76 -3.71 9.53
C LEU A 17 0.52 -2.82 9.65
N ARG A 18 0.65 -1.58 9.20
CA ARG A 18 -0.43 -0.58 9.27
C ARG A 18 -0.46 0.33 8.06
N VAL A 19 -1.63 0.88 7.77
CA VAL A 19 -1.81 1.89 6.73
C VAL A 19 -1.93 3.25 7.38
N ARG A 20 -1.05 4.18 7.01
CA ARG A 20 -1.12 5.57 7.45
C ARG A 20 -1.57 6.44 6.29
N GLN A 21 -2.59 7.24 6.54
CA GLN A 21 -3.12 8.20 5.58
C GLN A 21 -2.66 9.60 5.96
N ARG A 22 -2.30 10.43 4.98
CA ARG A 22 -2.16 11.88 5.22
C ARG A 22 -3.54 12.54 5.14
N TYR A 23 -3.70 13.64 5.89
CA TYR A 23 -4.91 14.45 5.86
C TYR A 23 -5.18 14.95 4.42
N PHE A 24 -4.15 15.50 3.77
CA PHE A 24 -4.19 15.95 2.38
C PHE A 24 -3.50 14.97 1.42
N GLY A 25 -4.02 14.88 0.19
CA GLY A 25 -3.46 14.08 -0.91
C GLY A 25 -4.17 12.74 -1.14
N GLY A 26 -4.09 12.25 -2.38
CA GLY A 26 -4.75 11.02 -2.84
C GLY A 26 -3.95 9.73 -2.60
N VAL A 27 -3.08 9.71 -1.58
CA VAL A 27 -2.21 8.57 -1.26
C VAL A 27 -2.28 8.17 0.21
N ALA A 28 -1.94 6.91 0.47
CA ALA A 28 -1.62 6.38 1.80
C ALA A 28 -0.28 5.65 1.73
N GLY A 29 0.34 5.42 2.89
CA GLY A 29 1.56 4.62 2.99
C GLY A 29 1.31 3.36 3.80
N VAL A 30 1.94 2.26 3.39
CA VAL A 30 2.04 1.03 4.18
C VAL A 30 3.33 1.10 4.99
N PHE A 31 3.22 0.80 6.28
CA PHE A 31 4.32 0.87 7.23
C PHE A 31 4.43 -0.44 8.00
N PHE A 32 5.65 -0.81 8.33
CA PHE A 32 5.94 -1.79 9.37
C PHE A 32 6.53 -1.03 10.56
N ARG A 33 5.86 -1.07 11.72
CA ARG A 33 6.21 -0.19 12.85
C ARG A 33 6.24 1.28 12.41
N ASN A 34 7.43 1.89 12.28
CA ASN A 34 7.63 3.26 11.80
C ASN A 34 8.30 3.32 10.43
N ASP A 35 8.70 2.19 9.87
CA ASP A 35 9.40 2.12 8.59
C ASP A 35 8.41 2.15 7.44
N PHE A 36 8.63 3.11 6.53
CA PHE A 36 7.86 3.22 5.30
C PHE A 36 8.20 2.08 4.34
N LEU A 37 7.19 1.39 3.82
CA LEU A 37 7.36 0.29 2.86
C LEU A 37 6.98 0.71 1.44
N VAL A 38 5.78 1.24 1.26
CA VAL A 38 5.23 1.56 -0.07
C VAL A 38 4.09 2.57 -0.01
N THR A 39 3.99 3.39 -1.06
CA THR A 39 2.85 4.30 -1.30
C THR A 39 1.75 3.59 -2.09
N ILE A 40 0.51 3.68 -1.60
CA ILE A 40 -0.70 3.14 -2.22
C ILE A 40 -1.75 4.23 -2.44
N SER A 41 -2.78 3.94 -3.24
CA SER A 41 -3.93 4.85 -3.43
C SER A 41 -4.74 5.02 -2.14
N LYS A 42 -5.18 6.25 -1.86
CA LYS A 42 -6.20 6.52 -0.84
C LYS A 42 -7.57 6.10 -1.41
N GLY A 43 -8.41 5.48 -0.57
CA GLY A 43 -9.72 4.96 -0.99
C GLY A 43 -9.64 3.53 -1.49
N ASP A 44 -10.11 3.28 -2.71
CA ASP A 44 -10.01 1.96 -3.33
C ASP A 44 -8.59 1.67 -3.81
N ILE A 45 -8.08 0.51 -3.40
CA ILE A 45 -6.77 0.02 -3.80
C ILE A 45 -6.99 -0.95 -4.97
N PRO A 46 -6.69 -0.53 -6.21
CA PRO A 46 -6.88 -1.35 -7.39
C PRO A 46 -5.91 -2.55 -7.38
N LEU A 47 -6.24 -3.59 -8.15
CA LEU A 47 -5.38 -4.76 -8.25
C LEU A 47 -4.03 -4.39 -8.91
N ASN A 48 -4.10 -3.82 -10.11
CA ASN A 48 -2.96 -3.44 -10.92
C ASN A 48 -3.12 -1.95 -11.29
N THR A 49 -2.46 -1.06 -10.56
CA THR A 49 -2.39 0.34 -10.99
C THR A 49 -1.07 0.93 -10.56
N MET A 50 -0.46 1.62 -11.52
CA MET A 50 0.63 2.54 -11.33
C MET A 50 0.14 3.90 -11.80
N SER A 51 -0.18 4.80 -10.88
CA SER A 51 -0.50 6.19 -11.23
C SER A 51 0.51 7.12 -10.59
N TYR A 52 0.85 8.18 -11.29
CA TYR A 52 1.75 9.21 -10.80
C TYR A 52 0.92 10.40 -10.34
N ILE A 53 1.14 10.87 -9.11
CA ILE A 53 0.70 12.22 -8.74
C ILE A 53 1.92 13.12 -8.72
N TYR A 54 1.72 14.36 -9.16
CA TYR A 54 2.63 15.45 -8.89
C TYR A 54 2.20 16.12 -7.58
N LYS A 55 3.01 16.00 -6.54
CA LYS A 55 2.83 16.81 -5.33
C LYS A 55 3.31 18.22 -5.66
N ARG A 56 2.40 19.20 -5.66
CA ARG A 56 2.76 20.60 -5.82
C ARG A 56 3.41 21.07 -4.51
N GLY A 57 4.73 21.15 -4.48
CA GLY A 57 5.47 21.93 -3.49
C GLY A 57 5.75 23.33 -4.04
N ASP A 58 6.13 24.28 -3.17
CA ASP A 58 6.31 25.70 -3.52
C ASP A 58 7.26 25.97 -4.70
N ARG A 59 8.11 25.02 -5.11
CA ARG A 59 9.02 25.18 -6.27
C ARG A 59 9.27 23.95 -7.15
N TYR A 60 8.78 22.74 -6.81
CA TYR A 60 8.99 21.53 -7.62
C TYR A 60 7.80 20.56 -7.56
N SER A 61 7.53 19.88 -8.68
CA SER A 61 6.55 18.79 -8.78
C SER A 61 7.20 17.44 -8.53
N GLU A 62 7.06 16.88 -7.33
CA GLU A 62 7.56 15.53 -7.04
C GLU A 62 6.63 14.46 -7.63
N LYS A 63 7.18 13.56 -8.46
CA LYS A 63 6.46 12.43 -9.07
C LYS A 63 6.32 11.29 -8.06
N ILE A 64 5.15 11.15 -7.45
CA ILE A 64 4.84 10.08 -6.50
C ILE A 64 4.16 8.91 -7.22
N ARG A 65 4.76 7.73 -7.17
CA ARG A 65 4.19 6.48 -7.71
C ARG A 65 3.19 5.86 -6.72
N LYS A 66 1.91 5.83 -7.06
CA LYS A 66 0.88 5.02 -6.39
C LYS A 66 0.98 3.58 -6.85
N ARG A 67 0.96 2.65 -5.90
CA ARG A 67 0.94 1.22 -6.19
C ARG A 67 -0.39 0.57 -5.82
N GLY A 68 -0.78 -0.42 -6.61
CA GLY A 68 -1.93 -1.27 -6.33
C GLY A 68 -1.61 -2.41 -5.37
N ARG A 69 -2.58 -3.31 -5.20
CA ARG A 69 -2.47 -4.50 -4.34
C ARG A 69 -1.39 -5.46 -4.82
N SER A 70 -1.30 -5.71 -6.13
CA SER A 70 -0.30 -6.62 -6.71
C SER A 70 1.12 -6.20 -6.40
N ASP A 71 1.42 -4.91 -6.60
CA ASP A 71 2.73 -4.34 -6.33
C ASP A 71 3.05 -4.36 -4.83
N THR A 72 2.09 -4.00 -3.99
CA THR A 72 2.26 -4.03 -2.53
C THR A 72 2.51 -5.45 -2.04
N ALA A 73 1.74 -6.41 -2.55
CA ALA A 73 1.89 -7.82 -2.22
C ALA A 73 3.25 -8.36 -2.67
N MET A 74 3.75 -7.95 -3.83
CA MET A 74 5.08 -8.32 -4.29
C MET A 74 6.18 -7.75 -3.36
N ILE A 75 6.08 -6.49 -2.94
CA ILE A 75 7.07 -5.85 -2.05
C ILE A 75 7.10 -6.56 -0.69
N LEU A 76 5.94 -6.81 -0.10
CA LEU A 76 5.84 -7.47 1.20
C LEU A 76 6.41 -8.89 1.17
N MET A 77 6.13 -9.64 0.09
CA MET A 77 6.71 -10.97 -0.12
C MET A 77 8.23 -10.91 -0.26
N LYS A 78 8.77 -9.97 -1.05
CA LYS A 78 10.22 -9.78 -1.21
C LYS A 78 10.92 -9.35 0.07
N ARG A 79 10.21 -8.65 0.97
CA ARG A 79 10.70 -8.26 2.30
C ARG A 79 10.49 -9.35 3.36
N GLY A 80 10.02 -10.54 2.98
CA GLY A 80 9.87 -11.67 3.89
C GLY A 80 8.66 -11.61 4.82
N PHE A 81 7.73 -10.66 4.64
CA PHE A 81 6.54 -10.56 5.49
C PHE A 81 5.52 -11.67 5.21
N MET A 82 5.55 -12.26 4.02
CA MET A 82 4.58 -13.28 3.63
C MET A 82 5.09 -14.18 2.51
N ASN A 83 4.47 -15.35 2.39
CA ASN A 83 4.74 -16.31 1.34
C ASN A 83 3.92 -16.04 0.06
N ARG A 84 4.16 -16.83 -0.98
CA ARG A 84 3.47 -16.70 -2.28
C ARG A 84 1.96 -16.86 -2.18
N ILE A 85 1.46 -17.78 -1.35
CA ILE A 85 0.02 -18.04 -1.17
C ILE A 85 -0.64 -16.82 -0.52
N GLN A 86 -0.06 -16.31 0.56
CA GLN A 86 -0.52 -15.10 1.24
C GLN A 86 -0.48 -13.88 0.29
N SER A 87 0.54 -13.79 -0.56
CA SER A 87 0.63 -12.74 -1.58
C SER A 87 -0.55 -12.79 -2.57
N VAL A 88 -0.93 -13.99 -3.04
CA VAL A 88 -2.13 -14.15 -3.88
C VAL A 88 -3.39 -13.78 -3.11
N LYS A 89 -3.56 -14.27 -1.88
CA LYS A 89 -4.73 -13.95 -1.05
C LYS A 89 -4.86 -12.45 -0.81
N LEU A 90 -3.77 -11.74 -0.49
CA LEU A 90 -3.77 -10.29 -0.29
C LEU A 90 -4.22 -9.52 -1.55
N LYS A 91 -3.77 -9.95 -2.73
CA LYS A 91 -4.13 -9.33 -4.01
C LYS A 91 -5.64 -9.30 -4.23
N TYR A 92 -6.32 -10.38 -3.84
CA TYR A 92 -7.75 -10.54 -4.05
C TYR A 92 -8.60 -10.22 -2.81
N GLY A 93 -7.99 -9.97 -1.65
CA GLY A 93 -8.70 -9.68 -0.39
C GLY A 93 -9.26 -10.94 0.28
N LEU A 94 -8.49 -12.02 0.27
CA LEU A 94 -8.90 -13.37 0.69
C LEU A 94 -8.06 -13.93 1.87
N LEU A 95 -7.35 -13.06 2.61
CA LEU A 95 -6.71 -13.44 3.88
C LEU A 95 -7.76 -13.46 4.99
#